data_AF-A0A2S9GDH5-F1
#
_entry.id   AF-A0A2S9GDH5-F1
#
_cell.length_a   1.000
_cell.length_b   1.000
_cell.length_c   1.000
_cell.angle_alpha   90.00
_cell.angle_beta   90.00
_cell.angle_gamma   90.00
#
_symmetry.space_group_name_H-M   'P 1'
#
loop_
_entity.id
_entity.type
_entity.pdbx_description
1 polymer ?
#
loop_
_entity_poly.entity_id
_entity_poly.type
_entity_poly.pdbx_seq_one_letter_code
_entity_poly.pdbx_strand_id
1 'polypeptide(L)' 'MAELGDWVRVDPHAARPLFDQLRTQIIAGVRDGELAPGTRLPTVR' A
#
# COMPACT_ATOMS: atom_id res chain seq x y z
N MET A 1 -9.61 9.59 8.91
CA MET A 1 -9.61 8.45 7.96
C MET A 1 -8.25 8.51 7.30
N ALA A 2 -7.35 7.55 7.56
CA ALA A 2 -6.05 7.55 6.91
C ALA A 2 -6.27 7.37 5.41
N GLU A 3 -5.80 8.31 4.59
CA GLU A 3 -5.83 8.14 3.14
C GLU A 3 -4.69 7.18 2.75
N LEU A 4 -4.91 6.29 1.78
CA LEU A 4 -3.88 5.34 1.34
C LEU A 4 -2.58 6.07 0.92
N GLY A 5 -2.68 7.31 0.45
CA GLY A 5 -1.55 8.16 0.09
C GLY A 5 -0.59 8.46 1.25
N ASP A 6 -1.08 8.49 2.49
CA ASP A 6 -0.24 8.71 3.70
C ASP A 6 0.49 7.44 4.14
N TRP A 7 0.02 6.28 3.66
CA TRP A 7 0.49 4.97 4.09
C TRP A 7 1.46 4.32 3.09
N VAL A 8 1.32 4.60 1.80
CA VAL A 8 2.20 4.06 0.76
C VAL A 8 3.61 4.63 0.92
N ARG A 9 4.57 3.77 1.24
CA ARG A 9 6.00 4.11 1.30
C ARG A 9 6.76 3.33 0.25
N VAL A 10 7.54 4.02 -0.58
CA VAL A 10 8.38 3.38 -1.60
C VAL A 10 9.84 3.62 -1.25
N ASP A 11 10.63 2.56 -1.30
CA ASP A 11 12.08 2.64 -1.20
C ASP A 11 12.69 2.63 -2.63
N PRO A 12 13.28 3.75 -3.08
CA PRO A 12 13.90 3.83 -4.40
C PRO A 12 15.22 3.06 -4.50
N HIS A 13 15.81 2.67 -3.38
CA HIS A 13 17.08 1.92 -3.31
C HIS A 13 16.89 0.43 -3.08
N ALA A 14 15.65 -0.03 -2.86
CA ALA A 14 15.37 -1.43 -2.70
C ALA A 14 15.69 -2.21 -3.99
N ALA A 15 16.31 -3.38 -3.84
CA ALA A 15 16.55 -4.32 -4.94
C ALA A 15 15.24 -4.91 -5.54
N ARG A 16 14.08 -4.59 -4.96
CA ARG A 16 12.77 -5.11 -5.34
C ARG A 16 12.04 -4.13 -6.24
N PRO A 17 11.38 -4.60 -7.32
CA PRO A 17 10.59 -3.73 -8.19
C PRO A 17 9.50 -2.96 -7.43
N LEU A 18 9.15 -1.76 -7.92
CA LEU A 18 8.12 -0.90 -7.32
C LEU A 18 6.77 -1.61 -7.13
N PHE A 19 6.33 -2.38 -8.11
CA PHE A 19 5.05 -3.11 -8.02
C PHE A 19 5.05 -4.12 -6.86
N ASP A 20 6.20 -4.75 -6.58
CA ASP A 20 6.32 -5.73 -5.50
C ASP A 20 6.29 -5.04 -4.12
N GLN A 21 6.92 -3.87 -4.02
CA GLN A 21 6.88 -3.05 -2.81
C GLN A 21 5.44 -2.63 -2.48
N LEU A 22 4.69 -2.14 -3.48
CA LEU A 22 3.29 -1.73 -3.33
C LEU A 22 2.40 -2.92 -2.97
N ARG A 23 2.53 -4.04 -3.70
CA ARG A 23 1.75 -5.27 -3.44
C ARG A 23 1.98 -5.79 -2.03
N THR A 24 3.23 -5.86 -1.60
CA THR A 24 3.58 -6.38 -0.26
C THR A 24 2.95 -5.51 0.83
N GLN A 25 3.00 -4.19 0.68
CA GLN A 25 2.38 -3.26 1.63
C GLN A 25 0.87 -3.47 1.70
N ILE A 26 0.16 -3.44 0.56
CA ILE A 26 -1.30 -3.64 0.50
C ILE A 26 -1.72 -4.92 1.23
N ILE A 27 -1.00 -6.03 1.00
CA ILE A 27 -1.27 -7.30 1.67
C ILE A 27 -1.08 -7.19 3.19
N ALA A 28 -0.01 -6.53 3.65
CA ALA A 28 0.24 -6.31 5.07
C ALA A 28 -0.87 -5.46 5.71
N GLY A 29 -1.23 -4.33 5.11
CA GLY A 29 -2.29 -3.45 5.63
C GLY A 29 -3.65 -4.13 5.74
N VAL A 30 -3.99 -5.03 4.81
CA VAL A 30 -5.23 -5.84 4.90
C VAL A 30 -5.13 -6.85 6.05
N ARG A 31 -4.00 -7.52 6.22
CA ARG A 31 -3.79 -8.52 7.28
C ARG A 31 -3.81 -7.91 8.67
N ASP A 32 -3.26 -6.71 8.80
CA ASP A 32 -3.14 -5.98 10.06
C ASP A 32 -4.42 -5.19 10.40
N GLY A 33 -5.41 -5.17 9.50
CA GLY A 33 -6.68 -4.47 9.68
C GLY A 33 -6.63 -2.96 9.43
N GLU A 34 -5.48 -2.43 9.03
CA GLU A 34 -5.32 -1.02 8.62
C GLU A 34 -6.14 -0.71 7.35
N LEU A 35 -6.25 -1.69 6.44
CA LEU A 35 -7.12 -1.65 5.26
C LEU A 35 -8.33 -2.55 5.49
N ALA A 36 -9.33 -2.01 6.20
CA ALA A 36 -10.59 -2.69 6.42
C ALA A 36 -11.29 -3.04 5.09
N PRO A 37 -12.05 -4.16 5.01
CA PRO A 37 -12.85 -4.47 3.84
C PRO A 37 -13.75 -3.29 3.42
N GLY A 38 -13.78 -2.99 2.13
CA GLY A 38 -14.52 -1.83 1.60
C GLY A 38 -13.74 -0.51 1.60
N THR A 39 -12.52 -0.49 2.13
CA THR A 39 -11.58 0.63 1.93
C THR A 39 -11.31 0.83 0.45
N ARG A 40 -11.58 2.02 -0.07
CA ARG A 40 -11.27 2.34 -1.47
C ARG A 40 -9.80 2.64 -1.61
N LEU A 41 -9.15 1.98 -2.56
CA LEU A 41 -7.82 2.33 -3.00
C LEU A 41 -7.90 3.53 -3.97
N PRO A 42 -6.90 4.42 -3.99
CA PRO A 42 -6.83 5.52 -4.94
C PRO A 42 -6.67 4.95 -6.34
N THR A 43 -7.22 5.66 -7.32
CA THR A 43 -7.05 5.31 -8.73
C THR A 43 -5.61 5.60 -9.17
N VAL A 44 -5.11 4.79 -10.10
CA VAL A 44 -3.86 5.11 -10.80
C VAL A 44 -4.11 6.38 -11.62
N ARG A 45 -3.30 7.41 -11.41
CA ARG A 45 -3.34 8.70 -12.10
C ARG A 45 -1.98 9.03 -12.69
#